data_AF-A0A1A3GTK0-F1
#
_entry.id   AF-A0A1A3GTK0-F1
#
_cell.length_a   1.000
_cell.length_b   1.000
_cell.length_c   1.000
_cell.angle_alpha   90.00
_cell.angle_beta   90.00
_cell.angle_gamma   90.00
#
_symmetry.space_group_name_H-M   'P 1'
#
loop_
_entity.id
_entity.type
_entity.pdbx_description
1 polymer ?
#
loop_
_entity_poly.entity_id
_entity_poly.type
_entity_poly.pdbx_seq_one_letter_code
_entity_poly.pdbx_strand_id
1 'polypeptide(L)' 'MDKAATPGTDNPLLDELGEPREVLEKLTPEESAQLLGLLRKAKVAHQRSLNDSLDDGLKVLPRLIRPAARKILFGR' A
#
# COMPACT_ATOMS: atom_id res chain seq x y z
N MET A 1 16.94 40.42 0.16
CA MET A 1 16.08 39.57 -0.69
C MET A 1 15.92 38.24 0.00
N ASP A 2 14.71 37.72 -0.08
CA ASP A 2 14.02 37.08 1.01
C ASP A 2 14.53 35.69 1.41
N LYS A 3 14.35 35.45 2.70
CA LYS A 3 14.53 34.22 3.45
C LYS A 3 13.85 33.05 2.71
N ALA A 4 14.63 32.23 2.02
CA ALA A 4 14.15 30.97 1.46
C ALA A 4 13.66 30.09 2.61
N ALA A 5 12.35 29.94 2.71
CA ALA A 5 11.70 29.09 3.68
C ALA A 5 12.16 27.65 3.44
N THR A 6 12.79 27.04 4.43
CA THR A 6 12.80 25.59 4.57
C THR A 6 11.76 25.25 5.65
N PRO A 7 10.53 24.85 5.32
CA PRO A 7 9.65 24.19 6.26
C PRO A 7 9.50 22.71 5.89
N GLY A 8 9.37 21.90 6.92
CA GLY A 8 9.13 20.46 6.80
C GLY A 8 7.87 20.13 6.02
N THR A 9 7.85 18.88 5.60
CA THR A 9 6.94 18.18 4.71
C THR A 9 5.45 18.30 5.07
N ASP A 10 4.74 19.30 4.55
CA ASP A 10 3.27 19.28 4.52
C ASP A 10 2.74 18.39 3.37
N ASN A 11 3.46 17.31 3.02
CA ASN A 11 3.06 16.41 1.94
C ASN A 11 3.01 14.97 2.47
N PRO A 12 1.87 14.54 3.04
CA PRO A 12 1.73 13.21 3.63
C PRO A 12 1.96 12.07 2.63
N LEU A 13 1.81 12.31 1.33
CA LEU A 13 2.11 11.30 0.30
C LEU A 13 3.62 11.14 0.07
N LEU A 14 4.37 12.24 0.14
CA LEU A 14 5.84 12.22 0.09
C LEU A 14 6.43 11.51 1.31
N ASP A 15 5.86 11.71 2.49
CA ASP A 15 6.31 11.00 3.71
C ASP A 15 6.10 9.48 3.66
N GLU A 16 4.99 9.03 3.04
CA GLU A 16 4.68 7.59 2.92
C GLU A 16 5.47 6.90 1.80
N LEU A 17 5.66 7.56 0.65
CA LEU A 17 6.29 6.96 -0.53
C LEU A 17 7.79 7.21 -0.62
N GLY A 18 8.29 8.32 -0.09
CA GLY A 18 9.67 8.77 -0.21
C GLY A 18 10.08 9.24 -1.62
N GLU A 19 9.58 8.59 -2.67
CA GLU A 19 9.89 8.86 -4.08
C GLU A 19 8.69 8.54 -5.00
N PRO A 20 8.59 9.15 -6.20
CA PRO A 20 9.49 10.14 -6.79
C PRO A 20 9.23 11.56 -6.26
N ARG A 21 10.27 12.13 -5.65
CA ARG A 21 10.19 13.40 -4.90
C ARG A 21 9.81 14.60 -5.77
N GLU A 22 10.35 14.69 -6.98
CA GLU A 22 10.09 15.79 -7.93
C GLU A 22 8.62 15.93 -8.37
N VAL A 23 7.87 14.83 -8.35
CA VAL A 23 6.45 14.82 -8.71
C VAL A 23 5.61 15.09 -7.47
N LEU A 24 5.97 14.48 -6.35
CA LEU A 24 5.22 14.59 -5.11
C LEU A 24 5.32 16.00 -4.51
N GLU A 25 6.46 16.68 -4.60
CA GLU A 25 6.65 18.07 -4.13
C GLU A 25 5.76 19.10 -4.87
N LYS A 26 5.21 18.75 -6.03
CA LYS A 26 4.29 19.63 -6.79
C LYS A 26 2.85 19.58 -6.28
N LEU A 27 2.52 18.62 -5.41
CA LEU A 27 1.17 18.43 -4.89
C LEU A 27 0.95 19.28 -3.64
N THR A 28 -0.26 19.82 -3.50
CA THR A 28 -0.63 20.49 -2.24
C THR A 28 -0.81 19.45 -1.11
N PRO A 29 -0.82 19.90 0.16
CA PRO A 29 -1.08 19.03 1.31
C PRO A 29 -2.43 18.30 1.22
N GLU A 30 -3.46 18.97 0.70
CA GLU A 30 -4.80 18.42 0.55
C GLU A 30 -4.87 17.38 -0.58
N GLU A 31 -4.25 17.67 -1.73
CA GLU A 31 -4.19 16.76 -2.87
C GLU A 31 -3.40 15.50 -2.53
N SER A 32 -2.27 15.65 -1.84
CA SER A 32 -1.45 14.53 -1.36
C SER A 32 -2.20 13.68 -0.33
N ALA A 33 -2.96 14.28 0.60
CA ALA A 33 -3.80 13.54 1.53
C ALA A 33 -4.91 12.74 0.83
N GLN A 34 -5.54 13.31 -0.20
CA GLN A 34 -6.54 12.60 -1.01
C GLN A 34 -5.93 11.41 -1.75
N LEU A 35 -4.81 11.62 -2.43
CA LEU A 35 -4.08 10.56 -3.13
C LEU A 35 -3.58 9.46 -2.19
N LEU A 36 -3.10 9.84 -1.00
CA LEU A 36 -2.71 8.88 0.04
C LEU A 36 -3.90 8.02 0.48
N GLY A 37 -5.08 8.63 0.64
CA GLY A 37 -6.32 7.91 0.93
C GLY A 37 -6.68 6.89 -0.15
N LEU A 38 -6.56 7.27 -1.42
CA LEU A 38 -6.79 6.38 -2.57
C LEU A 38 -5.75 5.25 -2.62
N LEU A 39 -4.48 5.56 -2.41
CA LEU A 39 -3.40 4.59 -2.38
C LEU A 39 -3.62 3.55 -1.28
N ARG A 40 -3.98 3.98 -0.07
CA ARG A 40 -4.27 3.07 1.05
C ARG A 40 -5.45 2.14 0.73
N LYS A 41 -6.52 2.68 0.15
CA LYS A 41 -7.67 1.87 -0.29
C LYS A 41 -7.26 0.85 -1.35
N ALA A 42 -6.46 1.26 -2.34
CA ALA A 42 -5.96 0.39 -3.39
C ALA A 42 -5.04 -0.72 -2.82
N LYS A 43 -4.12 -0.38 -1.90
CA LYS A 43 -3.27 -1.36 -1.20
C LYS A 43 -4.10 -2.41 -0.46
N VAL A 44 -5.13 -1.98 0.28
CA VAL A 44 -6.03 -2.91 1.00
C VAL A 44 -6.83 -3.79 0.04
N ALA A 45 -7.36 -3.22 -1.03
CA ALA A 45 -8.09 -3.98 -2.05
C ALA A 45 -7.18 -5.01 -2.75
N HIS A 46 -5.94 -4.62 -3.07
CA HIS A 46 -4.95 -5.50 -3.67
C HIS A 46 -4.56 -6.63 -2.72
N GLN A 47 -4.29 -6.34 -1.44
CA GLN A 47 -3.99 -7.36 -0.44
C GLN A 47 -5.15 -8.34 -0.24
N ARG A 48 -6.40 -7.83 -0.25
CA ARG A 48 -7.59 -8.69 -0.20
C ARG A 48 -7.67 -9.59 -1.42
N SER A 49 -7.50 -9.04 -2.62
CA SER A 49 -7.49 -9.82 -3.87
C SER A 49 -6.41 -10.90 -3.89
N LEU A 50 -5.21 -10.62 -3.35
CA LEU A 50 -4.16 -11.63 -3.18
C LEU A 50 -4.62 -12.74 -2.23
N ASN A 51 -5.15 -12.39 -1.05
CA ASN A 51 -5.64 -13.38 -0.09
C ASN A 51 -6.78 -14.24 -0.67
N ASP A 52 -7.71 -13.63 -1.40
CA ASP A 52 -8.82 -14.35 -2.04
C ASP A 52 -8.26 -15.33 -3.09
N SER A 53 -7.28 -14.91 -3.88
CA SER A 53 -6.61 -15.76 -4.87
C SER A 53 -5.85 -16.93 -4.22
N LEU A 54 -5.23 -16.69 -3.06
CA LEU A 54 -4.59 -17.75 -2.27
C LEU A 54 -5.62 -18.76 -1.76
N ASP A 55 -6.74 -18.28 -1.23
CA ASP A 55 -7.82 -19.12 -0.75
C ASP A 55 -8.47 -19.93 -1.87
N ASP A 56 -8.64 -19.34 -3.05
CA ASP A 56 -9.12 -20.03 -4.24
C ASP A 56 -8.14 -21.13 -4.71
N GLY A 57 -6.83 -20.84 -4.73
CA GLY A 57 -5.81 -21.85 -5.01
C GLY A 57 -5.85 -23.03 -4.02
N LEU A 58 -6.06 -22.74 -2.73
CA LEU A 58 -6.19 -23.77 -1.69
C LEU A 58 -7.51 -24.55 -1.77
N LYS A 59 -8.56 -24.04 -2.43
CA LYS A 59 -9.82 -24.78 -2.60
C LYS A 59 -9.65 -26.04 -3.44
N VAL A 60 -8.66 -26.09 -4.33
CA VAL A 60 -8.30 -27.30 -5.11
C VAL A 60 -7.84 -28.45 -4.20
N LEU A 61 -7.29 -28.14 -3.03
CA LEU A 61 -6.84 -29.14 -2.08
C LEU A 61 -8.00 -29.67 -1.21
N PRO A 62 -7.95 -30.97 -0.81
CA PRO A 62 -8.87 -31.53 0.17
C PRO A 62 -8.90 -30.72 1.47
N ARG A 63 -10.10 -30.52 2.05
CA ARG A 63 -10.31 -29.66 3.22
C ARG A 63 -9.41 -29.99 4.41
N LEU A 64 -9.05 -31.27 4.59
CA LEU A 64 -8.17 -31.74 5.67
C LEU A 64 -6.74 -31.18 5.58
N ILE A 65 -6.20 -31.02 4.36
CA ILE A 65 -4.79 -30.64 4.16
C ILE A 65 -4.57 -29.15 3.90
N ARG A 66 -5.64 -28.40 3.61
CA ARG A 66 -5.59 -26.95 3.38
C ARG A 66 -4.79 -26.17 4.45
N PRO A 67 -4.98 -26.36 5.77
CA PRO A 67 -4.23 -25.60 6.77
C PRO A 67 -2.73 -25.93 6.75
N ALA A 68 -2.36 -27.19 6.51
CA ALA A 68 -0.96 -27.59 6.39
C ALA A 68 -0.32 -27.03 5.11
N ALA A 69 -1.04 -27.09 3.98
CA ALA A 69 -0.57 -26.53 2.71
C ALA A 69 -0.39 -25.01 2.78
N ARG A 70 -1.32 -24.28 3.43
CA ARG A 70 -1.18 -22.84 3.66
C ARG A 70 0.10 -22.52 4.46
N LYS A 71 0.36 -23.30 5.52
CA LYS A 71 1.54 -23.12 6.37
C LYS A 71 2.86 -23.39 5.62
N ILE A 72 2.88 -24.39 4.75
CA ILE A 72 4.07 -24.75 3.95
C ILE A 72 4.33 -23.74 2.82
N LEU A 73 3.28 -23.35 2.08
CA LEU A 73 3.42 -22.51 0.89
C LEU A 73 3.59 -21.02 1.21
N PHE A 74 2.99 -20.54 2.31
CA PHE A 74 2.92 -19.11 2.61
C PHE A 74 3.46 -18.73 3.99
N GLY A 75 4.00 -19.68 4.76
CA GLY A 75 4.67 -19.43 6.04
C GLY A 75 3.78 -18.84 7.15
N ARG A 76 2.46 -18.90 7.00
CA ARG A 76 1.47 -18.32 7.92
C ARG A 76 0.51 -19.36 8.49
#